data_AF-A0A8J9YDG6-F1
#
_entry.id   AF-A0A8J9YDG6-F1
#
_cell.length_a   1.000
_cell.length_b   1.000
_cell.length_c   1.000
_cell.angle_alpha   90.00
_cell.angle_beta   90.00
_cell.angle_gamma   90.00
#
_symmetry.space_group_name_H-M   'P 1'
#
loop_
_entity.id
_entity.type
_entity.pdbx_description
1 polymer ?
#
loop_
_entity_poly.entity_id
_entity_poly.type
_entity_poly.pdbx_seq_one_letter_code
_entity_poly.pdbx_strand_id
1 'polypeptide(L)'
;MSKAELTLPKSPVLDPTAQFIKELIKQRGTLKGRLTKLSVYVNSFENQFLDRAKRAELNLRMQGAANILSEFNNVQNKLDGVLPESQDDEQLDERESFESSLSLTAFNAPWRILNVFYIIAIKQT
;
A
#
# COMPACT_ATOMS: atom_id res chain seq x y z
N MET A 1 -47.77 31.32 26.87
CA MET A 1 -46.37 31.79 26.98
C MET A 1 -45.47 30.57 26.85
N SER A 2 -44.62 30.58 25.81
CA SER A 2 -43.82 29.42 25.38
C SER A 2 -42.52 29.33 26.18
N LYS A 3 -42.16 28.14 26.67
CA LYS A 3 -40.83 27.87 27.24
C LYS A 3 -40.11 26.94 26.27
N ALA A 4 -39.34 27.53 25.35
CA ALA A 4 -38.47 26.80 24.47
C ALA A 4 -37.24 26.34 25.27
N GLU A 5 -37.13 25.03 25.50
CA GLU A 5 -35.88 24.41 25.94
C GLU A 5 -34.90 24.40 24.76
N LEU A 6 -33.89 25.26 24.86
CA LEU A 6 -32.76 25.31 23.95
C LEU A 6 -31.84 24.12 24.25
N THR A 7 -32.07 22.99 23.59
CA THR A 7 -31.10 21.88 23.61
C THR A 7 -29.89 22.29 22.77
N LEU A 8 -28.77 22.57 23.44
CA LEU A 8 -27.46 22.76 22.79
C LEU A 8 -27.14 21.55 21.88
N PRO A 9 -26.62 21.76 20.67
CA PRO A 9 -26.18 20.65 19.83
C PRO A 9 -25.03 19.93 20.53
N LYS A 10 -25.22 18.64 20.82
CA LYS A 10 -24.14 17.75 21.26
C LYS A 10 -23.02 17.84 20.21
N SER A 11 -21.87 18.40 20.59
CA SER A 11 -20.65 18.31 19.78
C SER A 11 -20.42 16.85 19.37
N PRO A 12 -20.09 16.56 18.10
CA PRO A 12 -19.79 15.21 17.68
C PRO A 12 -18.45 14.81 18.28
N VAL A 13 -18.49 14.13 19.43
CA VAL A 13 -17.32 13.41 19.93
C VAL A 13 -17.11 12.26 18.95
N LEU A 14 -16.18 12.44 18.01
CA LEU A 14 -15.78 11.39 17.07
C LEU A 14 -15.33 10.16 17.87
N ASP A 15 -15.91 9.01 17.57
CA ASP A 15 -15.52 7.72 18.14
C ASP A 15 -14.00 7.52 17.95
N PRO A 16 -13.22 7.38 19.04
CA PRO A 16 -11.78 7.15 18.97
C PRO A 16 -11.38 5.99 18.05
N THR A 17 -12.24 4.97 17.96
CA THR A 17 -12.05 3.81 17.07
C THR A 17 -12.16 4.22 15.59
N ALA A 18 -13.18 5.02 15.25
CA ALA A 18 -13.36 5.53 13.89
C ALA A 18 -12.22 6.46 13.48
N GLN A 19 -11.67 7.24 14.40
CA GLN A 19 -10.51 8.09 14.14
C GLN A 19 -9.24 7.26 13.89
N PHE A 20 -9.02 6.20 14.69
CA PHE A 20 -7.90 5.28 14.53
C PHE A 20 -7.94 4.55 13.17
N ILE A 21 -9.12 4.06 12.76
CA ILE A 21 -9.31 3.41 11.45
C ILE A 21 -8.97 4.37 10.30
N LYS A 22 -9.45 5.62 10.36
CA LYS A 22 -9.14 6.64 9.35
C LYS A 22 -7.64 6.89 9.23
N GLU A 23 -6.92 6.91 10.34
CA GLU A 23 -5.47 7.08 10.35
C GLU A 23 -4.76 5.91 9.68
N LEU A 24 -5.17 4.67 9.96
CA LEU A 24 -4.63 3.48 9.31
C LEU A 24 -4.90 3.48 7.79
N ILE A 25 -6.11 3.82 7.35
CA ILE A 25 -6.44 3.94 5.91
C ILE A 25 -5.55 5.00 5.25
N LYS A 26 -5.35 6.15 5.89
CA LYS A 26 -4.47 7.21 5.39
C LYS A 26 -3.01 6.76 5.30
N GLN A 27 -2.52 6.03 6.30
CA GLN A 27 -1.18 5.45 6.29
C GLN A 27 -1.02 4.45 5.15
N ARG A 28 -1.99 3.52 4.98
CA ARG A 28 -2.00 2.57 3.86
C ARG A 28 -1.96 3.29 2.52
N GLY A 29 -2.79 4.30 2.31
CA GLY A 29 -2.82 5.09 1.07
C GLY A 29 -1.48 5.79 0.78
N THR A 30 -0.80 6.28 1.82
CA THR A 30 0.54 6.90 1.68
C THR A 30 1.58 5.88 1.23
N LEU A 31 1.58 4.68 1.84
CA LEU A 31 2.49 3.58 1.49
C LEU A 31 2.21 3.07 0.06
N LYS A 32 0.93 2.92 -0.30
CA LYS A 32 0.45 2.60 -1.65
C LYS A 32 1.06 3.56 -2.68
N GLY A 33 0.93 4.87 -2.45
CA GLY A 33 1.47 5.89 -3.34
C GLY A 33 3.01 5.83 -3.51
N ARG A 34 3.76 5.45 -2.46
CA ARG A 34 5.21 5.26 -2.55
C ARG A 34 5.58 4.04 -3.41
N LEU A 35 4.87 2.93 -3.23
CA LEU A 35 5.06 1.72 -4.03
C LEU A 35 4.66 1.95 -5.51
N THR A 36 3.58 2.69 -5.77
CA THR A 36 3.19 3.08 -7.14
C THR A 36 4.28 3.91 -7.82
N LYS A 37 4.89 4.88 -7.13
CA LYS A 37 6.01 5.66 -7.68
C LYS A 37 7.20 4.79 -8.05
N LEU A 38 7.49 3.76 -7.26
CA LEU A 38 8.53 2.79 -7.60
C LEU A 38 8.16 1.99 -8.84
N SER A 39 6.91 1.50 -8.95
CA SER A 39 6.44 0.79 -10.14
C SER A 39 6.60 1.65 -11.40
N VAL A 40 6.19 2.93 -11.35
CA VAL A 40 6.42 3.89 -12.44
C VAL A 40 7.90 4.06 -12.77
N TYR A 41 8.76 4.16 -11.75
CA TYR A 41 10.21 4.26 -11.96
C TYR A 41 10.78 2.99 -12.63
N VAL A 42 10.36 1.80 -12.21
CA VAL A 42 10.80 0.53 -12.82
C VAL A 42 10.32 0.44 -14.27
N ASN A 43 9.05 0.78 -14.53
CA ASN A 43 8.46 0.77 -15.87
C ASN A 43 9.11 1.82 -16.79
N SER A 44 9.69 2.90 -16.24
CA SER A 44 10.45 3.86 -17.06
C SER A 44 11.69 3.26 -17.73
N PHE A 45 12.13 2.09 -17.29
CA PHE A 45 13.24 1.33 -17.89
C PHE A 45 12.78 0.22 -18.84
N GLU A 46 11.49 0.08 -19.08
CA GLU A 46 10.97 -0.90 -20.02
C GLU A 46 11.62 -0.67 -21.39
N ASN A 47 12.24 -1.72 -21.94
CA ASN A 47 13.01 -1.71 -23.19
C ASN A 47 14.32 -0.88 -23.18
N GLN A 48 14.83 -0.47 -22.01
CA GLN A 48 16.11 0.23 -21.89
C GLN A 48 17.22 -0.65 -21.30
N PHE A 49 18.42 -0.55 -21.87
CA PHE A 49 19.61 -1.06 -21.20
C PHE A 49 19.97 -0.16 -20.03
N LEU A 50 19.95 -0.73 -18.82
CA LEU A 50 20.40 -0.04 -17.62
C LEU A 50 21.92 0.02 -17.60
N ASP A 51 22.50 1.20 -17.42
CA ASP A 51 23.92 1.32 -17.09
C ASP A 51 24.19 0.81 -15.64
N ARG A 52 25.46 0.86 -15.21
CA ARG A 52 25.85 0.39 -13.88
C ARG A 52 25.28 1.27 -12.76
N ALA A 53 25.18 2.58 -12.98
CA ALA A 53 24.71 3.53 -11.97
C ALA A 53 23.20 3.37 -11.75
N LYS A 54 22.41 3.28 -12.81
CA LYS A 54 20.96 3.03 -12.76
C LYS A 54 20.63 1.68 -12.12
N ARG A 55 21.45 0.64 -12.37
CA ARG A 55 21.31 -0.66 -11.68
C ARG A 55 21.55 -0.56 -10.18
N ALA A 56 22.60 0.15 -9.76
CA ALA A 56 22.88 0.35 -8.35
C ALA A 56 21.75 1.15 -7.66
N GLU A 57 21.26 2.21 -8.30
CA GLU A 57 20.14 3.01 -7.80
C GLU A 57 18.86 2.18 -7.70
N LEU A 58 18.53 1.41 -8.74
CA LEU A 58 17.38 0.51 -8.74
C LEU A 58 17.47 -0.48 -7.58
N ASN A 59 18.62 -1.11 -7.35
CA ASN A 59 18.81 -2.04 -6.23
C ASN A 59 18.55 -1.37 -4.88
N LEU A 60 19.05 -0.16 -4.64
CA LEU A 60 18.80 0.59 -3.40
C LEU A 60 17.31 0.92 -3.23
N ARG A 61 16.65 1.33 -4.31
CA ARG A 61 15.21 1.62 -4.30
C ARG A 61 14.38 0.37 -4.04
N MET A 62 14.75 -0.78 -4.61
CA MET A 62 14.08 -2.06 -4.36
C MET A 62 14.26 -2.54 -2.92
N GLN A 63 15.44 -2.34 -2.31
CA GLN A 63 15.63 -2.62 -0.88
C GLN A 63 14.74 -1.74 -0.01
N GLY A 64 14.66 -0.44 -0.31
CA GLY A 64 13.73 0.46 0.37
C GLY A 64 12.26 0.07 0.19
N ALA A 65 11.90 -0.45 -0.98
CA ALA A 65 10.56 -0.93 -1.30
C ALA A 65 10.13 -2.11 -0.43
N ALA A 66 11.04 -3.03 -0.12
CA ALA A 66 10.76 -4.18 0.74
C ALA A 66 10.30 -3.73 2.13
N ASN A 67 10.95 -2.70 2.69
CA ASN A 67 10.55 -2.11 3.97
C ASN A 67 9.16 -1.45 3.88
N ILE A 68 8.90 -0.70 2.81
CA ILE A 68 7.60 -0.04 2.58
C ILE A 68 6.47 -1.08 2.44
N LEU A 69 6.74 -2.20 1.77
CA LEU A 69 5.78 -3.28 1.62
C LEU A 69 5.51 -3.99 2.96
N SER A 70 6.55 -4.22 3.76
CA SER A 70 6.40 -4.75 5.12
C SER A 70 5.53 -3.83 5.98
N GLU A 71 5.77 -2.52 5.94
CA GLU A 71 4.92 -1.52 6.60
C GLU A 71 3.47 -1.55 6.09
N PHE A 72 3.27 -1.67 4.77
CA PHE A 72 1.94 -1.76 4.17
C PHE A 72 1.17 -2.96 4.71
N ASN A 73 1.80 -4.14 4.72
CA ASN A 73 1.20 -5.36 5.25
C ASN A 73 0.89 -5.24 6.75
N ASN A 74 1.75 -4.58 7.52
CA ASN A 74 1.50 -4.35 8.94
C ASN A 74 0.30 -3.42 9.16
N VAL A 75 0.12 -2.39 8.33
CA VAL A 75 -1.07 -1.52 8.39
C VAL A 75 -2.32 -2.28 7.98
N GLN A 76 -2.24 -3.11 6.93
CA GLN A 76 -3.36 -3.96 6.51
C GLN A 76 -3.80 -4.91 7.64
N ASN A 77 -2.87 -5.66 8.24
CA ASN A 77 -3.18 -6.58 9.35
C ASN A 77 -3.83 -5.86 10.54
N LYS A 78 -3.46 -4.60 10.79
CA LYS A 78 -4.10 -3.78 11.83
C LYS A 78 -5.52 -3.39 11.45
N LEU A 79 -5.78 -3.04 10.19
CA LEU A 79 -7.12 -2.75 9.68
C LEU A 79 -8.01 -4.00 9.79
N ASP A 80 -7.53 -5.15 9.35
CA ASP A 80 -8.26 -6.42 9.41
C ASP A 80 -8.62 -6.79 10.87
N GLY A 81 -7.80 -6.39 11.84
CA GLY A 81 -8.06 -6.62 13.27
C GLY A 81 -9.04 -5.65 13.93
N VAL A 82 -9.43 -4.54 13.27
CA VAL A 82 -10.33 -3.51 13.86
C VAL A 82 -11.56 -3.23 13.01
N LEU A 83 -11.58 -3.64 11.75
CA LEU A 83 -12.74 -3.50 10.89
C LEU A 83 -13.76 -4.61 11.18
N PRO A 84 -15.06 -4.32 11.07
CA PRO A 84 -16.09 -5.36 11.14
C PRO A 84 -16.00 -6.27 9.92
N GLU A 85 -16.32 -7.55 10.08
CA GLU A 85 -16.32 -8.55 8.99
C GLU A 85 -17.13 -8.10 7.75
N SER A 86 -18.14 -7.23 7.93
CA SER A 86 -18.91 -6.65 6.83
C SER A 86 -18.10 -5.76 5.88
N GLN A 87 -16.88 -5.36 6.25
CA GLN A 87 -15.96 -4.58 5.41
C GLN A 87 -14.79 -5.42 4.88
N ASP A 88 -14.71 -6.71 5.21
CA ASP A 88 -13.60 -7.58 4.78
C ASP A 88 -13.55 -7.70 3.25
N ASP A 89 -14.70 -7.87 2.60
CA ASP A 89 -14.77 -7.97 1.14
C ASP A 89 -14.22 -6.70 0.45
N GLU A 90 -14.55 -5.51 0.95
CA GLU A 90 -14.01 -4.24 0.42
C GLU A 90 -12.49 -4.12 0.63
N GLN A 91 -11.96 -4.61 1.76
CA GLN A 91 -10.53 -4.61 2.03
C GLN A 91 -9.78 -5.62 1.16
N LEU A 92 -10.36 -6.80 0.94
CA LEU A 92 -9.83 -7.83 0.06
C LEU A 92 -9.78 -7.31 -1.38
N ASP A 93 -10.85 -6.70 -1.88
CA ASP A 93 -10.90 -6.09 -3.22
C ASP A 93 -9.86 -4.97 -3.38
N GLU A 94 -9.68 -4.11 -2.37
CA GLU A 94 -8.66 -3.05 -2.43
C GLU A 94 -7.24 -3.64 -2.45
N ARG A 95 -7.01 -4.72 -1.70
CA ARG A 95 -5.73 -5.42 -1.67
C ARG A 95 -5.44 -6.11 -3.00
N GLU A 96 -6.38 -6.91 -3.50
CA GLU A 96 -6.22 -7.64 -4.76
C GLU A 96 -6.04 -6.69 -5.95
N SER A 97 -6.83 -5.60 -6.01
CA SER A 97 -6.67 -4.59 -7.05
C SER A 97 -5.31 -3.88 -6.99
N PHE A 98 -4.79 -3.62 -5.79
CA PHE A 98 -3.46 -3.04 -5.64
C PHE A 98 -2.35 -4.01 -6.01
N GLU A 99 -2.40 -5.26 -5.52
CA GLU A 99 -1.42 -6.29 -5.88
C GLU A 99 -1.42 -6.55 -7.39
N SER A 100 -2.61 -6.57 -8.02
CA SER A 100 -2.77 -6.65 -9.48
C SER A 100 -2.18 -5.43 -10.19
N SER A 101 -2.29 -4.22 -9.63
CA SER A 101 -1.66 -3.02 -10.19
C SER A 101 -0.12 -3.00 -10.05
N LEU A 102 0.40 -3.77 -9.10
CA LEU A 102 1.84 -3.96 -8.90
C LEU A 102 2.41 -5.13 -9.71
N SER A 103 1.57 -5.91 -10.40
CA SER A 103 2.01 -6.90 -11.39
C SER A 103 2.83 -6.21 -12.46
N LEU A 104 4.15 -6.21 -12.27
CA LEU A 104 5.16 -5.86 -13.24
C LEU A 104 4.95 -6.74 -14.47
N THR A 105 4.22 -6.23 -15.46
CA THR A 105 3.96 -6.89 -16.76
C THR A 105 5.23 -7.16 -17.58
N ALA A 106 6.43 -6.90 -17.04
CA ALA A 106 7.70 -7.21 -17.68
C ALA A 106 8.38 -8.51 -17.21
N PHE A 107 7.88 -9.22 -16.18
CA PHE A 107 8.45 -10.51 -15.77
C PHE A 107 7.35 -11.49 -15.33
N ASN A 108 7.08 -12.48 -16.18
CA ASN A 108 5.97 -13.44 -16.11
C ASN A 108 5.72 -14.10 -14.73
N ALA A 109 4.41 -14.21 -14.43
CA ALA A 109 3.72 -15.23 -13.61
C ALA A 109 3.39 -14.88 -12.12
N PRO A 110 2.35 -15.51 -11.53
CA PRO A 110 1.08 -14.83 -11.21
C PRO A 110 0.83 -14.67 -9.71
N TRP A 111 1.79 -15.03 -8.87
CA TRP A 111 1.72 -14.73 -7.45
C TRP A 111 3.14 -14.45 -6.98
N ARG A 112 3.25 -13.41 -6.14
CA ARG A 112 4.35 -13.10 -5.24
C ARG A 112 5.29 -11.98 -5.68
N ILE A 113 5.13 -10.87 -4.96
CA ILE A 113 6.17 -9.90 -4.62
C ILE A 113 7.39 -10.58 -3.91
N LEU A 114 7.33 -11.89 -3.61
CA LEU A 114 8.49 -12.70 -3.17
C LEU A 114 9.51 -12.99 -4.28
N ASN A 115 9.23 -12.70 -5.56
CA ASN A 115 10.18 -12.98 -6.65
C ASN A 115 11.10 -11.81 -7.05
N VAL A 116 11.13 -10.73 -6.24
CA VAL A 116 12.14 -9.67 -6.41
C VAL A 116 13.56 -10.21 -6.16
N PHE A 117 13.72 -11.22 -5.31
CA PHE A 117 15.02 -11.86 -5.05
C PHE A 117 15.48 -12.80 -6.19
N TYR A 118 14.56 -13.40 -6.95
CA TYR A 118 14.89 -14.33 -8.05
C TYR A 118 15.47 -13.61 -9.27
N ILE A 119 15.04 -12.37 -9.52
CA ILE A 119 15.56 -11.52 -10.62
C ILE A 119 17.01 -11.08 -10.36
N ILE A 120 17.41 -10.91 -9.09
CA ILE A 120 18.80 -10.59 -8.73
C ILE A 120 19.71 -11.82 -8.91
N ALA A 121 19.19 -13.04 -8.71
CA ALA A 121 19.96 -14.28 -8.81
C ALA A 121 20.24 -14.73 -10.27
N ILE A 122 19.34 -14.44 -11.22
CA ILE A 122 19.48 -14.93 -12.61
C ILE A 122 20.46 -14.12 -13.48
N LYS A 123 20.81 -12.87 -13.10
CA LYS A 123 21.71 -12.02 -13.90
C LYS A 123 23.17 -11.96 -13.41
N GLN A 124 23.60 -12.90 -12.57
CA GLN A 124 25.00 -13.05 -12.14
C GLN A 124 25.79 -14.17 -12.87
N THR A 125 25.16 -14.85 -13.83
CA THR A 125 25.82 -15.72 -14.82
C THR A 125 25.71 -15.11 -16.20
#